data_AF-K1TYR2-F1
#
_entry.id   AF-K1TYR2-F1
#
_cell.length_a   1.000
_cell.length_b   1.000
_cell.length_c   1.000
_cell.angle_alpha   90.00
_cell.angle_beta   90.00
_cell.angle_gamma   90.00
#
_symmetry.space_group_name_H-M   'P 1'
#
loop_
_entity.id
_entity.type
_entity.pdbx_description
1 polymer ?
#
loop_
_entity_poly.entity_id
_entity_poly.type
_entity_poly.pdbx_seq_one_letter_code
_entity_poly.pdbx_strand_id
1 'polypeptide(L)'
;QIAGSNGLMGASDTSWVMQRKRMSQTASIFVTGRDMDNKTLRLHEENCVWMLDEEESTEQIIAKAVPSYLWKVADYIDSVGTWQGTATELLSAADIEGVLPHQLTRKIVEHFDTVFTPRGIRYETHRTSQARQMKFSHDGNDADDANDAEIDITQLFKWDISQTASS
;
A
#
# COMPACT_ATOMS: atom_id res chain seq x y z
N GLN A 1 -12.41 9.79 18.72
CA GLN A 1 -12.20 10.72 19.84
C GLN A 1 -10.69 10.82 20.03
N ILE A 2 -10.08 11.81 19.36
CA ILE A 2 -8.67 12.13 19.54
C ILE A 2 -8.67 13.09 20.73
N ALA A 3 -8.02 12.70 21.84
CA ALA A 3 -7.84 13.59 22.98
C ALA A 3 -7.13 14.85 22.46
N GLY A 4 -7.72 16.01 22.74
CA GLY A 4 -7.33 17.29 22.16
C GLY A 4 -5.85 17.64 22.41
N SER A 5 -5.30 18.41 21.46
CA SER A 5 -4.07 19.20 21.54
C SER A 5 -2.71 18.49 21.60
N ASN A 6 -2.42 17.55 20.69
CA ASN A 6 -1.03 17.20 20.33
C ASN A 6 -0.72 17.70 18.91
N GLY A 7 -0.86 19.01 18.70
CA GLY A 7 -0.54 19.68 17.43
C GLY A 7 0.96 19.85 17.17
N LEU A 8 1.85 19.41 18.05
CA LEU A 8 3.30 19.49 17.90
C LEU A 8 3.96 18.36 18.70
N MET A 9 4.14 17.18 18.09
CA MET A 9 4.96 16.09 18.63
C MET A 9 6.46 16.39 18.48
N GLY A 10 6.85 17.66 18.66
CA GLY A 10 8.21 18.17 18.42
C GLY A 10 9.14 18.11 19.63
N ALA A 11 8.68 17.55 20.76
CA ALA A 11 9.41 17.57 22.03
C ALA A 11 9.52 16.21 22.75
N SER A 12 9.04 15.11 22.17
CA SER A 12 9.14 13.77 22.77
C SER A 12 10.12 12.90 22.00
N ASP A 13 11.11 12.32 22.68
CA ASP A 13 12.02 11.34 22.06
C ASP A 13 11.25 10.09 21.59
N THR A 14 10.14 9.75 22.25
CA THR A 14 9.24 8.65 21.88
C THR A 14 7.81 8.91 22.33
N SER A 15 6.83 8.52 21.52
CA SER A 15 5.39 8.57 21.78
C SER A 15 4.76 7.18 21.64
N TRP A 16 3.87 6.85 22.58
CA TRP A 16 3.17 5.57 22.66
C TRP A 16 1.66 5.84 22.73
N VAL A 17 0.90 5.34 21.76
CA VAL A 17 -0.55 5.56 21.69
C VAL A 17 -1.27 4.23 21.72
N MET A 18 -2.02 3.98 22.79
CA MET A 18 -2.85 2.78 22.92
C MET A 18 -4.26 3.01 22.35
N GLN A 19 -4.67 2.15 21.42
CA GLN A 19 -6.02 2.11 20.88
C GLN A 19 -6.73 0.81 21.34
N ARG A 20 -7.89 0.98 21.98
CA ARG A 20 -8.72 -0.13 22.47
C ARG A 20 -10.19 0.12 22.15
N LYS A 21 -10.92 -0.92 21.75
CA LYS A 21 -12.38 -0.87 21.71
C LYS A 21 -12.94 -0.96 23.14
N ARG A 22 -14.10 -0.33 23.39
CA ARG A 22 -14.74 -0.38 24.72
C ARG A 22 -15.00 -1.83 25.13
N MET A 23 -14.62 -2.21 26.34
CA MET A 23 -14.70 -3.58 26.89
C MET A 23 -13.91 -4.67 26.13
N SER A 24 -13.03 -4.32 25.20
CA SER A 24 -12.17 -5.31 24.55
C SER A 24 -11.00 -5.69 25.45
N GLN A 25 -10.71 -6.99 25.52
CA GLN A 25 -9.50 -7.54 26.15
C GLN A 25 -8.28 -7.38 25.25
N THR A 26 -8.44 -7.00 23.98
CA THR A 26 -7.32 -6.79 23.05
C THR A 26 -7.09 -5.30 22.79
N ALA A 27 -5.83 -4.90 22.65
CA ALA A 27 -5.45 -3.53 22.34
C ALA A 27 -4.23 -3.48 21.41
N SER A 28 -4.03 -2.33 20.78
CA SER A 28 -2.84 -2.06 19.97
C SER A 28 -2.15 -0.81 20.48
N ILE A 29 -0.83 -0.85 20.64
CA ILE A 29 0.00 0.32 20.95
C ILE A 29 0.81 0.69 19.72
N PHE A 30 0.65 1.93 19.27
CA PHE A 30 1.48 2.53 18.23
C PHE A 30 2.65 3.26 18.87
N VAL A 31 3.87 2.84 18.54
CA VAL A 31 5.11 3.42 19.04
C VAL A 31 5.81 4.15 17.91
N THR A 32 6.20 5.40 18.16
CA THR A 32 6.94 6.25 17.21
C THR A 32 7.96 7.07 17.98
N GLY A 33 9.15 7.30 17.41
CA GLY A 33 10.20 8.10 18.05
C GLY A 33 11.20 8.63 17.04
N ARG A 34 12.10 9.50 17.48
CA ARG A 34 13.09 10.15 16.61
C ARG A 34 14.14 9.17 16.07
N ASP A 35 14.57 8.24 16.90
CA ASP A 35 15.68 7.32 16.63
C ASP A 35 15.24 5.85 16.67
N MET A 36 13.94 5.58 16.48
CA MET A 36 13.41 4.22 16.38
C MET A 36 12.39 4.10 15.26
N ASP A 37 12.34 2.93 14.64
CA ASP A 37 11.30 2.61 13.67
C ASP A 37 9.93 2.58 14.33
N ASN A 38 8.92 2.97 13.57
CA ASN A 38 7.54 2.84 14.03
C ASN A 38 7.24 1.36 14.30
N LYS A 39 6.53 1.08 15.39
CA LYS A 39 6.14 -0.29 15.77
C LYS A 39 4.68 -0.33 16.19
N THR A 40 4.03 -1.45 15.91
CA THR A 40 2.70 -1.76 16.46
C THR A 40 2.83 -2.95 17.39
N LEU A 41 2.49 -2.75 18.66
CA LEU A 41 2.47 -3.81 19.66
C LEU A 41 1.02 -4.27 19.83
N ARG A 42 0.75 -5.57 19.69
CA ARG A 42 -0.56 -6.16 19.98
C ARG A 42 -0.54 -6.78 21.36
N LEU A 43 -1.53 -6.42 22.18
CA LEU A 43 -1.63 -6.86 23.56
C LEU A 43 -3.00 -7.46 23.82
N HIS A 44 -3.04 -8.42 24.74
CA HIS A 44 -4.27 -8.83 25.40
C HIS A 44 -4.19 -8.60 26.91
N GLU A 45 -5.36 -8.46 27.52
CA GLU A 45 -5.55 -8.28 28.95
C GLU A 45 -6.08 -9.58 29.55
N GLU A 46 -5.37 -10.07 30.56
CA GLU A 46 -5.80 -11.18 31.38
C GLU A 46 -5.58 -10.80 32.86
N ASN A 47 -6.61 -10.93 33.69
CA ASN A 47 -6.55 -10.59 35.13
C ASN A 47 -6.01 -9.17 35.42
N CYS A 48 -6.41 -8.18 34.61
CA CYS A 48 -5.94 -6.79 34.66
C CYS A 48 -4.45 -6.60 34.31
N VAL A 49 -3.81 -7.60 33.71
CA VAL A 49 -2.42 -7.55 33.25
C VAL A 49 -2.38 -7.56 31.73
N TRP A 50 -1.67 -6.60 31.14
CA TRP A 50 -1.47 -6.55 29.69
C TRP A 50 -0.25 -7.38 29.30
N MET A 51 -0.49 -8.40 28.50
CA MET A 51 0.53 -9.28 27.93
C MET A 51 0.77 -8.87 26.48
N LEU A 52 2.05 -8.74 26.11
CA LEU A 52 2.46 -8.50 24.73
C LEU A 52 2.34 -9.81 23.95
N ASP A 53 1.45 -9.86 22.96
CA ASP A 53 1.29 -11.01 22.08
C ASP A 53 2.30 -10.98 20.94
N GLU A 54 2.33 -9.85 20.23
CA GLU A 54 3.11 -9.69 19.02
C GLU A 54 3.68 -8.28 18.95
N GLU A 55 4.98 -8.21 18.67
CA GLU A 55 5.68 -6.98 18.28
C GLU A 55 5.83 -7.01 16.76
N GLU A 56 5.13 -6.10 16.07
CA GLU A 56 5.23 -5.98 14.62
C GLU A 56 6.05 -4.72 14.28
N SER A 57 7.22 -4.91 13.67
CA SER A 57 7.98 -3.80 13.08
C SER A 57 7.28 -3.29 11.82
N THR A 58 7.45 -2.01 11.47
CA THR A 58 6.86 -1.43 10.25
C THR A 58 7.20 -2.25 9.00
N GLU A 59 8.42 -2.81 8.94
CA GLU A 59 8.88 -3.67 7.85
C GLU A 59 8.15 -5.02 7.82
N GLN A 60 7.87 -5.63 8.97
CA GLN A 60 7.11 -6.89 9.05
C GLN A 60 5.62 -6.70 8.75
N ILE A 61 5.06 -5.51 9.05
CA ILE A 61 3.71 -5.14 8.61
C ILE A 61 3.69 -4.98 7.08
N ILE A 62 4.67 -4.30 6.50
CA ILE A 62 4.78 -4.13 5.04
C ILE A 62 4.99 -5.48 4.34
N ALA A 63 5.82 -6.37 4.89
CA ALA A 63 6.10 -7.68 4.34
C ALA A 63 4.94 -8.68 4.46
N LYS A 64 4.14 -8.62 5.54
CA LYS A 64 2.86 -9.36 5.64
C LYS A 64 1.73 -8.74 4.80
N ALA A 65 1.90 -7.52 4.29
CA ALA A 65 0.81 -6.74 3.70
C ALA A 65 0.65 -6.87 2.19
N VAL A 66 1.48 -7.65 1.46
CA VAL A 66 1.23 -7.90 0.03
C VAL A 66 -0.04 -8.74 -0.08
N PRO A 67 -1.16 -8.19 -0.58
CA PRO A 67 -2.40 -8.94 -0.65
C PRO A 67 -2.25 -10.11 -1.62
N SER A 68 -2.78 -11.28 -1.24
CA SER A 68 -2.67 -12.51 -2.05
C SER A 68 -3.20 -12.35 -3.48
N TYR A 69 -4.17 -11.46 -3.69
CA TYR A 69 -4.71 -11.16 -5.00
C TYR A 69 -3.70 -10.49 -5.95
N LEU A 70 -2.67 -9.80 -5.45
CA LEU A 70 -1.65 -9.22 -6.34
C LEU A 70 -0.80 -10.30 -7.00
N TRP A 71 -0.51 -11.40 -6.27
CA TRP A 71 0.16 -12.56 -6.86
C TRP A 71 -0.70 -13.22 -7.94
N LYS A 72 -2.02 -13.33 -7.72
CA LYS A 72 -2.95 -13.80 -8.75
C LYS A 72 -2.96 -12.92 -10.00
N VAL A 73 -2.93 -11.60 -9.83
CA VAL A 73 -2.84 -10.66 -10.96
C VAL A 73 -1.54 -10.88 -11.74
N ALA A 74 -0.42 -11.04 -11.04
CA ALA A 74 0.86 -11.32 -11.68
C ALA A 74 0.86 -12.67 -12.42
N ASP A 75 0.32 -13.74 -11.81
CA ASP A 75 0.19 -15.05 -12.45
C ASP A 75 -0.70 -14.99 -13.70
N TYR A 76 -1.77 -14.18 -13.65
CA TYR A 76 -2.63 -13.94 -14.81
C TYR A 76 -1.88 -13.20 -15.92
N ILE A 77 -1.13 -12.13 -15.60
CA ILE A 77 -0.34 -11.38 -16.58
C ILE A 77 0.71 -12.28 -17.24
N ASP A 78 1.43 -13.10 -16.45
CA ASP A 78 2.39 -14.08 -16.98
C ASP A 78 1.73 -15.06 -17.97
N SER A 79 0.45 -15.40 -17.76
CA SER A 79 -0.29 -16.31 -18.64
C SER A 79 -0.73 -15.69 -19.96
N VAL A 80 -1.03 -14.38 -19.99
CA VAL A 80 -1.51 -13.66 -21.18
C VAL A 80 -0.41 -12.89 -21.90
N GLY A 81 0.75 -12.70 -21.26
CA GLY A 81 1.92 -11.98 -21.77
C GLY A 81 1.77 -10.45 -21.73
N THR A 82 0.78 -9.92 -22.43
CA THR A 82 0.47 -8.48 -22.44
C THR A 82 -1.02 -8.29 -22.17
N TRP A 83 -1.34 -7.38 -21.25
CA TRP A 83 -2.72 -7.08 -20.90
C TRP A 83 -2.98 -5.57 -20.88
N GLN A 84 -4.15 -5.15 -21.34
CA GLN A 84 -4.59 -3.76 -21.32
C GLN A 84 -6.10 -3.68 -21.01
N GLY A 85 -6.48 -2.74 -20.15
CA GLY A 85 -7.87 -2.48 -19.81
C GLY A 85 -8.06 -1.60 -18.59
N THR A 86 -9.24 -1.63 -17.99
CA THR A 86 -9.57 -0.97 -16.72
C THR A 86 -9.31 -1.89 -15.52
N ALA A 87 -9.15 -1.30 -14.33
CA ALA A 87 -9.02 -2.06 -13.09
C ALA A 87 -10.16 -3.06 -12.85
N THR A 88 -11.39 -2.72 -13.24
CA THR A 88 -12.56 -3.60 -13.10
C THR A 88 -12.47 -4.81 -14.03
N GLU A 89 -12.03 -4.59 -15.26
CA GLU A 89 -11.79 -5.68 -16.23
C GLU A 89 -10.65 -6.59 -15.77
N LEU A 90 -9.60 -6.04 -15.16
CA LEU A 90 -8.50 -6.83 -14.61
C LEU A 90 -8.96 -7.75 -13.48
N LEU A 91 -9.76 -7.23 -12.54
CA LEU A 91 -10.33 -8.02 -11.43
C LEU A 91 -11.21 -9.15 -11.96
N SER A 92 -12.01 -8.86 -12.99
CA SER A 92 -12.90 -9.85 -13.59
C SER A 92 -12.12 -10.92 -14.36
N ALA A 93 -11.07 -10.54 -15.09
CA ALA A 93 -10.25 -11.45 -15.88
C ALA A 93 -9.36 -12.36 -15.02
N ALA A 94 -8.86 -11.84 -13.89
CA ALA A 94 -8.03 -12.59 -12.94
C ALA A 94 -8.85 -13.38 -11.89
N ASP A 95 -10.19 -13.41 -12.01
CA ASP A 95 -11.09 -14.10 -11.08
C ASP A 95 -10.90 -13.64 -9.61
N ILE A 96 -10.90 -12.32 -9.40
CA ILE A 96 -10.71 -11.68 -8.10
C ILE A 96 -12.00 -10.99 -7.66
N GLU A 97 -12.66 -11.58 -6.67
CA GLU A 97 -13.88 -11.04 -6.07
C GLU A 97 -13.60 -10.24 -4.78
N GLY A 98 -14.50 -9.32 -4.45
CA GLY A 98 -14.48 -8.58 -3.18
C GLY A 98 -13.46 -7.45 -3.07
N VAL A 99 -12.69 -7.17 -4.12
CA VAL A 99 -11.73 -6.06 -4.19
C VAL A 99 -12.30 -4.92 -5.03
N LEU A 100 -12.23 -3.69 -4.53
CA LEU A 100 -12.67 -2.52 -5.31
C LEU A 100 -11.57 -2.04 -6.26
N PRO A 101 -11.90 -1.55 -7.47
CA PRO A 101 -10.92 -1.11 -8.48
C PRO A 101 -9.87 -0.10 -7.97
N HIS A 102 -10.27 0.83 -7.09
CA HIS A 102 -9.36 1.82 -6.51
C HIS A 102 -8.39 1.20 -5.48
N GLN A 103 -8.81 0.15 -4.77
CA GLN A 103 -7.96 -0.58 -3.84
C GLN A 103 -6.89 -1.35 -4.60
N LEU A 104 -7.29 -2.02 -5.68
CA LEU A 104 -6.38 -2.72 -6.58
C LEU A 104 -5.30 -1.76 -7.10
N THR A 105 -5.70 -0.65 -7.72
CA THR A 105 -4.75 0.31 -8.30
C THR A 105 -3.75 0.83 -7.27
N ARG A 106 -4.22 1.16 -6.06
CA ARG A 106 -3.35 1.60 -4.97
C ARG A 106 -2.37 0.52 -4.54
N LYS A 107 -2.85 -0.72 -4.41
CA LYS A 107 -2.05 -1.84 -3.92
C LYS A 107 -1.03 -2.35 -4.93
N ILE A 108 -1.32 -2.24 -6.23
CA ILE A 108 -0.34 -2.47 -7.29
C ILE A 108 0.83 -1.50 -7.16
N VAL A 109 0.56 -0.21 -6.98
CA VAL A 109 1.64 0.79 -6.78
C VAL A 109 2.42 0.53 -5.50
N GLU A 110 1.74 0.24 -4.38
CA GLU A 110 2.37 -0.01 -3.08
C GLU A 110 3.30 -1.25 -3.08
N HIS A 111 3.01 -2.26 -3.90
CA HIS A 111 3.74 -3.54 -3.90
C HIS A 111 4.33 -3.88 -5.28
N PHE A 112 4.51 -2.88 -6.14
CA PHE A 112 4.96 -3.09 -7.51
C PHE A 112 6.33 -3.77 -7.54
N ASP A 113 7.29 -3.21 -6.82
CA ASP A 113 8.65 -3.71 -6.71
C ASP A 113 8.76 -5.08 -6.05
N THR A 114 7.76 -5.46 -5.26
CA THR A 114 7.74 -6.75 -4.57
C THR A 114 7.16 -7.87 -5.43
N VAL A 115 6.11 -7.57 -6.22
CA VAL A 115 5.34 -8.60 -6.94
C VAL A 115 5.68 -8.66 -8.42
N PHE A 116 5.83 -7.51 -9.07
CA PHE A 116 5.86 -7.39 -10.53
C PHE A 116 7.28 -7.20 -11.07
N THR A 117 8.11 -6.37 -10.42
CA THR A 117 9.51 -6.14 -10.82
C THR A 117 10.34 -7.43 -10.91
N PRO A 118 10.28 -8.37 -9.94
CA PRO A 118 11.05 -9.62 -10.02
C PRO A 118 10.62 -10.55 -11.16
N ARG A 119 9.41 -10.34 -11.71
CA ARG A 119 8.87 -11.09 -12.86
C ARG A 119 9.13 -10.39 -14.20
N GLY A 120 9.80 -9.24 -14.18
CA GLY A 120 10.03 -8.44 -15.38
C GLY A 120 8.74 -7.87 -15.98
N ILE A 121 7.70 -7.68 -15.17
CA ILE A 121 6.44 -7.08 -15.59
C ILE A 121 6.54 -5.56 -15.44
N ARG A 122 6.26 -4.84 -16.52
CA ARG A 122 6.11 -3.38 -16.56
C ARG A 122 4.64 -3.00 -16.37
N TYR A 123 4.41 -1.83 -15.80
CA TYR A 123 3.08 -1.29 -15.57
C TYR A 123 3.00 0.16 -16.03
N GLU A 124 2.04 0.42 -16.90
CA GLU A 124 1.73 1.76 -17.41
C GLU A 124 0.27 2.09 -17.15
N THR A 125 -0.02 3.38 -17.01
CA THR A 125 -1.39 3.83 -16.82
C THR A 125 -1.64 5.15 -17.51
N HIS A 126 -2.76 5.20 -18.24
CA HIS A 126 -3.14 6.36 -19.03
C HIS A 126 -4.59 6.74 -18.71
N ARG A 127 -4.86 8.04 -18.51
CA ARG A 127 -6.20 8.53 -18.24
C ARG A 127 -6.89 8.89 -19.55
N THR A 128 -8.02 8.27 -19.85
CA THR A 128 -8.91 8.67 -20.95
C THR A 128 -10.04 9.55 -20.42
N SER A 129 -10.84 10.11 -21.34
CA SER A 129 -12.03 10.91 -20.99
C SER A 129 -13.08 10.11 -20.20
N GLN A 130 -13.08 8.79 -20.31
CA GLN A 130 -14.07 7.91 -19.70
C GLN A 130 -13.53 7.15 -18.48
N ALA A 131 -12.28 6.69 -18.50
CA ALA A 131 -11.72 5.88 -17.43
C ALA A 131 -10.18 5.92 -17.39
N ARG A 132 -9.61 5.41 -16.30
CA ARG A 132 -8.17 5.14 -16.22
C ARG A 132 -7.89 3.77 -16.82
N GLN A 133 -7.10 3.75 -17.89
CA GLN A 133 -6.59 2.55 -18.52
C GLN A 133 -5.25 2.17 -17.88
N MET A 134 -4.95 0.88 -17.91
CA MET A 134 -3.70 0.29 -17.43
C MET A 134 -3.22 -0.75 -18.43
N LYS A 135 -1.90 -0.83 -18.61
CA LYS A 135 -1.22 -1.78 -19.47
C LYS A 135 -0.13 -2.49 -18.66
N PHE A 136 -0.02 -3.81 -18.84
CA PHE A 136 1.06 -4.62 -18.32
C PHE A 136 1.74 -5.35 -19.48
N SER A 137 3.07 -5.34 -19.51
CA SER A 137 3.88 -6.06 -20.52
C SER A 137 5.17 -6.60 -19.92
N HIS A 138 5.79 -7.59 -20.56
CA HIS A 138 7.11 -8.10 -20.16
C HIS A 138 8.23 -7.31 -20.84
N ASP A 139 9.28 -7.01 -20.08
CA ASP A 139 10.46 -6.23 -20.51
C ASP A 139 11.14 -6.79 -21.79
N GLY A 140 10.93 -8.07 -22.12
CA GLY A 140 11.56 -8.75 -23.25
C GLY A 140 10.85 -8.67 -24.60
N ASN A 141 9.69 -8.00 -24.74
CA ASN A 141 8.92 -8.08 -25.98
C ASN A 141 8.09 -6.83 -26.30
N ASP A 142 8.73 -5.68 -26.55
CA ASP A 142 8.08 -4.51 -27.15
C ASP A 142 9.08 -3.79 -28.09
N ALA A 143 9.40 -4.44 -29.22
CA ALA A 143 9.92 -3.75 -30.40
C ALA A 143 8.72 -3.37 -31.29
N ASP A 144 7.91 -2.41 -30.83
CA ASP A 144 7.00 -1.55 -31.61
C ASP A 144 5.90 -1.01 -30.69
N ASP A 145 6.07 0.23 -30.22
CA ASP A 145 5.00 1.23 -30.33
C ASP A 145 5.56 2.60 -29.93
N ALA A 146 6.00 3.33 -30.95
CA ALA A 146 6.33 4.73 -30.86
C ALA A 146 5.05 5.56 -30.66
N ASN A 147 4.70 5.87 -29.41
CA ASN A 147 4.03 7.13 -29.07
C ASN A 147 4.18 7.46 -27.58
N ASP A 148 5.35 8.01 -27.24
CA ASP A 148 5.71 8.48 -25.90
C ASP A 148 4.80 9.63 -25.44
N ALA A 149 3.92 9.32 -24.49
CA ALA A 149 3.65 10.21 -23.37
C ALA A 149 4.16 9.49 -22.11
N GLU A 150 5.48 9.52 -21.95
CA GLU A 150 6.23 9.00 -20.81
C GLU A 150 5.67 9.60 -19.50
N ILE A 151 4.82 8.84 -18.80
CA ILE A 151 4.47 9.14 -17.41
C ILE A 151 5.32 8.22 -16.55
N ASP A 152 6.49 8.73 -16.22
CA ASP A 152 7.42 8.16 -15.26
C ASP A 152 6.74 8.05 -13.89
N ILE A 153 6.49 6.80 -13.47
CA ILE A 153 5.83 6.44 -12.21
C ILE A 153 6.64 6.89 -10.99
N THR A 154 7.94 7.20 -11.14
CA THR A 154 8.74 7.79 -10.05
C THR A 154 8.29 9.21 -9.69
N GLN A 155 7.55 9.90 -10.57
CA GLN A 155 7.00 11.23 -10.31
C GLN A 155 5.74 11.21 -9.41
N LEU A 156 5.12 10.03 -9.19
CA LEU A 156 3.96 9.92 -8.30
C LEU A 156 4.32 10.07 -6.81
N PHE A 157 5.59 9.93 -6.44
CA PHE A 157 6.09 10.14 -5.07
C PHE A 157 6.50 11.59 -4.78
N LYS A 158 6.41 12.51 -5.75
CA LYS A 158 6.79 13.92 -5.57
C LYS A 158 5.64 14.88 -5.28
N TRP A 159 4.40 14.41 -5.18
CA TRP A 159 3.27 15.28 -4.86
C TRP A 159 2.84 15.17 -3.37
N ASP A 160 3.34 16.18 -2.64
CA ASP A 160 2.68 16.92 -1.56
C ASP A 160 3.00 16.57 -0.09
N ILE A 161 4.21 16.95 0.37
CA ILE A 161 4.44 17.38 1.77
C ILE A 161 5.06 18.78 1.78
N SER A 162 4.53 19.70 0.96
CA SER A 162 4.88 21.11 1.07
C SER A 162 3.81 21.92 0.38
N GLN A 163 2.80 22.37 1.13
CA GLN A 163 2.26 23.75 1.12
C GLN A 163 0.93 23.81 1.89
N THR A 164 1.00 24.02 3.20
CA THR A 164 0.10 24.97 3.87
C THR A 164 0.90 25.73 4.91
N ALA A 165 1.73 26.66 4.44
CA ALA A 165 2.21 27.78 5.22
C ALA A 165 1.51 29.04 4.71
N SER A 166 0.85 29.74 5.64
CA SER A 166 0.50 31.16 5.61
C SER A 166 -0.61 31.61 4.63
N SER A 167 -1.80 31.89 5.17
CA SER A 167 -2.21 33.26 5.54
C SER A 167 -3.45 33.24 6.45
#